data_AF-A0A2V5VM64-F1
#
_entry.id   AF-A0A2V5VM64-F1
#
_cell.length_a   1.000
_cell.length_b   1.000
_cell.length_c   1.000
_cell.angle_alpha   90.00
_cell.angle_beta   90.00
_cell.angle_gamma   90.00
#
_symmetry.space_group_name_H-M   'P 1'
#
loop_
_entity.id
_entity.type
_entity.pdbx_description
1 polymer ?
#
loop_
_entity_poly.entity_id
_entity_poly.type
_entity_poly.pdbx_seq_one_letter_code
_entity_poly.pdbx_strand_id
1 'polypeptide(L)' 'MSKVCTITGSRVTRGSVIHRRGMAKKKGGVGRHVTKNVPRIFAPNLRRQRIWVPELK' A
#
# COMPACT_ATOMS: atom_id res chain seq x y z
N MET A 1 8.58 3.36 16.97
CA MET A 1 7.11 3.27 16.85
C MET A 1 6.75 2.46 15.63
N SER A 2 6.14 1.29 15.82
CA SER A 2 5.52 0.51 14.76
C SER A 2 4.49 1.39 14.03
N LYS A 3 4.53 1.50 12.71
CA LYS A 3 3.49 2.20 11.92
C LYS A 3 2.20 1.39 11.95
N VAL A 4 1.47 1.48 13.05
CA VAL A 4 0.19 0.81 13.30
C VAL A 4 -0.87 1.84 13.65
N CYS A 5 -2.05 1.75 13.04
CA CYS A 5 -3.20 2.58 13.39
C CYS A 5 -3.79 2.12 14.72
N THR A 6 -3.95 3.02 15.70
CA THR A 6 -4.54 2.71 17.00
C THR A 6 -6.03 2.39 16.92
N ILE A 7 -6.74 2.97 15.94
CA ILE A 7 -8.20 2.80 15.77
C ILE A 7 -8.50 1.58 14.90
N THR A 8 -7.94 1.53 13.69
CA THR A 8 -8.26 0.50 12.69
C THR A 8 -7.30 -0.68 12.70
N GLY A 9 -6.21 -0.62 13.48
CA GLY A 9 -5.19 -1.67 13.53
C GLY A 9 -4.33 -1.79 12.27
N SER A 10 -4.51 -0.93 11.26
CA SER A 10 -3.80 -1.01 9.97
C SER A 10 -2.28 -0.99 10.14
N ARG A 11 -1.58 -1.92 9.50
CA ARG A 11 -0.14 -2.16 9.67
C ARG A 11 0.60 -2.04 8.34
N VAL A 12 1.93 -2.01 8.43
CA VAL A 12 2.78 -2.17 7.24
C VAL A 12 2.69 -3.59 6.70
N THR A 13 2.54 -3.72 5.38
CA THR A 13 2.47 -5.01 4.70
C THR A 13 3.54 -5.09 3.62
N ARG A 14 4.19 -6.25 3.50
CA ARG A 14 5.12 -6.51 2.39
C ARG A 14 4.34 -6.89 1.13
N GLY A 15 4.79 -6.39 -0.01
CA GLY A 15 4.38 -6.94 -1.30
C GLY A 15 5.40 -6.56 -2.37
N SER A 16 4.96 -6.44 -3.61
CA SER A 16 5.88 -6.18 -4.72
C SER A 16 5.28 -5.29 -5.80
N VAL A 17 6.17 -4.70 -6.61
CA VAL A 17 5.82 -4.04 -7.87
C VAL A 17 6.20 -4.97 -9.01
N ILE A 18 5.21 -5.34 -9.82
CA ILE A 18 5.41 -6.14 -11.03
C ILE A 18 5.46 -5.20 -12.23
N HIS A 19 6.64 -5.03 -12.80
CA HIS A 19 6.83 -4.27 -14.04
C HIS A 19 6.42 -5.14 -15.23
N ARG A 20 5.50 -4.64 -16.05
CA ARG A 20 4.98 -5.34 -17.23
C ARG A 20 5.23 -4.51 -18.49
N ARG A 21 5.57 -5.17 -19.59
CA ARG A 21 5.71 -4.57 -20.93
C ARG A 21 4.76 -5.23 -21.92
N GLY A 22 4.39 -4.52 -22.98
CA GLY A 22 3.46 -5.00 -23.99
C GLY A 22 1.99 -4.68 -23.69
N MET A 23 1.15 -4.79 -24.73
CA MET A 23 -0.28 -4.54 -24.65
C MET A 23 -1.03 -5.77 -24.12
N ALA A 24 -2.09 -5.58 -23.35
CA ALA A 24 -2.90 -6.70 -22.87
C ALA A 24 -3.60 -7.42 -24.03
N LYS A 25 -3.77 -8.74 -23.88
CA LYS A 25 -4.55 -9.57 -24.82
C LYS A 25 -5.96 -9.02 -25.05
N LYS A 26 -6.63 -8.58 -23.98
CA LYS A 26 -7.97 -7.97 -24.07
C LYS A 26 -8.03 -6.73 -24.97
N LYS A 27 -6.92 -6.03 -25.16
CA LYS A 27 -6.83 -4.84 -26.02
C LYS A 27 -6.35 -5.16 -27.44
N GLY A 28 -6.33 -6.44 -27.85
CA GLY A 28 -5.88 -6.86 -29.17
C GLY A 28 -4.36 -7.02 -29.32
N GLY A 29 -3.60 -6.93 -28.22
CA GLY A 29 -2.15 -7.20 -28.24
C GLY A 29 -1.79 -8.66 -28.01
N VAL A 30 -0.52 -9.03 -28.24
CA VAL A 30 -0.01 -10.40 -28.00
C VAL A 30 -0.05 -10.78 -26.51
N GLY A 31 0.12 -9.81 -25.61
CA GLY A 31 0.09 -10.02 -24.16
C GLY A 31 1.11 -9.17 -23.40
N ARG A 32 0.94 -9.12 -22.07
CA ARG A 32 1.84 -8.40 -21.16
C ARG A 32 2.91 -9.35 -20.61
N HIS A 33 4.18 -9.08 -20.90
CA HIS A 33 5.33 -9.79 -20.34
C HIS A 33 5.78 -9.16 -19.02
N VAL A 34 6.12 -9.99 -18.02
CA VAL A 34 6.67 -9.52 -16.73
C VAL A 34 8.16 -9.29 -16.88
N THR A 35 8.60 -8.04 -16.75
CA THR A 35 10.02 -7.66 -16.92
C THR A 35 10.81 -7.78 -15.63
N LYS A 36 10.21 -7.41 -14.49
CA LYS A 36 10.86 -7.46 -13.18
C LYS A 36 9.82 -7.50 -12.08
N ASN A 37 10.13 -8.23 -11.00
CA ASN A 37 9.39 -8.18 -9.75
C ASN A 37 10.30 -7.58 -8.68
N VAL A 38 9.88 -6.47 -8.06
CA VAL A 38 10.69 -5.76 -7.06
C VAL A 38 9.93 -5.71 -5.73
N PRO A 39 10.55 -6.11 -4.59
CA PRO A 39 9.90 -6.02 -3.29
C PRO A 39 9.62 -4.56 -2.91
N ARG A 40 8.48 -4.32 -2.26
CA ARG A 40 8.10 -3.01 -1.71
C ARG A 40 7.34 -3.16 -0.39
N ILE A 41 7.27 -2.08 0.37
CA ILE A 41 6.50 -2.03 1.61
C ILE A 41 5.31 -1.10 1.41
N PHE A 42 4.11 -1.60 1.69
CA PHE A 42 2.88 -0.82 1.74
C PHE A 42 2.72 -0.29 3.17
N ALA A 43 2.78 1.03 3.34
CA ALA A 43 2.63 1.66 4.65
C ALA A 43 1.25 2.36 4.77
N PRO A 44 0.60 2.30 5.95
CA PRO A 44 -0.62 3.05 6.20
C PRO A 44 -0.35 4.56 6.23
N ASN A 45 -1.31 5.35 5.75
CA ASN A 45 -1.27 6.83 5.77
C ASN A 45 -1.66 7.36 7.18
N LEU A 46 -0.82 7.07 8.18
CA LEU A 46 -1.03 7.50 9.55
C LEU A 46 -0.72 8.99 9.69
N ARG A 47 -1.61 9.72 10.36
CA ARG A 47 -1.44 11.14 10.70
C ARG A 47 -1.62 11.33 12.19
N ARG A 48 -0.91 12.30 12.76
CA ARG A 48 -1.10 12.69 14.15
C ARG A 48 -2.27 13.67 14.22
N GLN A 49 -3.27 13.34 15.02
CA GLN A 49 -4.37 14.24 15.36
C GLN A 49 -4.40 14.40 16.88
N ARG A 50 -4.57 15.64 17.34
CA ARG A 50 -4.76 15.96 18.76
C ARG A 50 -6.25 16.19 18.97
N ILE A 51 -6.82 15.51 19.95
CA ILE A 51 -8.23 15.62 20.30
C ILE A 51 -8.29 16.14 21.72
N TRP A 52 -9.08 17.19 21.94
CA TRP A 52 -9.42 17.62 23.28
C TRP A 52 -10.63 16.81 23.75
N VAL A 53 -10.50 16.13 24.88
CA VAL A 53 -11.56 15.30 25.46
C VAL A 53 -11.98 15.96 26.78
N PRO A 54 -13.24 16.41 26.93
CA PRO A 54 -13.69 17.14 28.12
C PRO A 54 -13.61 16.32 29.42
N GLU A 55 -13.66 15.00 29.30
CA GLU A 55 -13.77 14.04 30.41
C GLU A 55 -12.41 13.60 30.98
N LEU A 56 -11.33 13.85 30.24
CA LEU A 56 -9.96 13.52 30.65
C LEU A 56 -9.32 14.79 31.24
N LYS A 57 -9.46 14.94 32.55
CA LYS A 57 -8.92 16.06 33.35
C LYS A 57 -7.51 15.78 33.84
#